data_AF-A0A067F0B8-F1
#
_entry.id   AF-A0A067F0B8-F1
#
_cell.length_a   1.000
_cell.length_b   1.000
_cell.length_c   1.000
_cell.angle_alpha   90.00
_cell.angle_beta   90.00
_cell.angle_gamma   90.00
#
_symmetry.space_group_name_H-M   'P 1'
#
loop_
_entity.id
_entity.type
_entity.pdbx_description
1 polymer ?
#
loop_
_entity_poly.entity_id
_entity_poly.type
_entity_poly.pdbx_seq_one_letter_code
_entity_poly.pdbx_strand_id
1 'polypeptide(L)'
;MYPQGEKAETSWALTVLGYLAKLVLGILGFIVSVAWVAHIVIYLLINPPLHPFLNEVFIKLDDLWGLLGTAAFAFFCFYLLLAVIAGAMMLGLRLVFITIHPMKWGATLMNSFLFNVGLILLCSISVIQFCSTAFGYYAQATAAQEIFGHTLESLRGIKYLYKYNVFQIAFVVLAGLTFVYYAAFGWRRRKPSGKFQLSS
;
A
#
# COMPACT_ATOMS: atom_id res chain seq x y z
N MET A 1 -11.39 27.63 -10.42
CA MET A 1 -11.61 29.03 -10.03
C MET A 1 -10.38 29.79 -10.49
N TYR A 2 -10.53 30.75 -11.40
CA TYR A 2 -9.39 31.56 -11.83
C TYR A 2 -8.90 32.35 -10.61
N PRO A 3 -7.62 32.25 -10.22
CA PRO A 3 -7.08 33.08 -9.15
C PRO A 3 -7.11 34.53 -9.64
N GLN A 4 -7.84 35.41 -8.94
CA GLN A 4 -7.86 36.84 -9.22
C GLN A 4 -6.98 37.55 -8.19
N GLY A 5 -5.97 38.30 -8.66
CA GLY A 5 -5.03 39.07 -7.83
C GLY A 5 -3.61 39.13 -8.42
N GLU A 6 -2.72 39.90 -7.80
CA GLU A 6 -1.34 40.15 -8.25
C GLU A 6 -0.44 38.89 -8.30
N LYS A 7 -0.88 37.78 -7.67
CA LYS A 7 -0.22 36.46 -7.66
C LYS A 7 -0.99 35.39 -8.45
N ALA A 8 -1.88 35.80 -9.36
CA ALA A 8 -2.74 34.91 -10.13
C ALA A 8 -1.95 33.89 -10.95
N GLU A 9 -0.86 34.31 -11.59
CA GLU A 9 -0.07 33.46 -12.48
C GLU A 9 0.69 32.37 -11.72
N THR A 10 1.26 32.68 -10.55
CA THR A 10 1.98 31.70 -9.73
C THR A 10 1.01 30.70 -9.09
N SER A 11 -0.16 31.15 -8.63
CA SER A 11 -1.21 30.26 -8.13
C SER A 11 -1.75 29.34 -9.24
N TRP A 12 -1.95 29.87 -10.45
CA TRP A 12 -2.39 29.08 -11.60
C TRP A 12 -1.34 28.05 -12.01
N ALA A 13 -0.07 28.46 -12.16
CA ALA A 13 1.02 27.57 -12.49
C ALA A 13 1.17 26.43 -11.48
N LEU A 14 1.06 26.72 -10.18
CA LEU A 14 1.07 25.72 -9.11
C LEU A 14 -0.12 24.75 -9.20
N THR A 15 -1.32 25.22 -9.54
CA THR A 15 -2.47 24.33 -9.73
C THR A 15 -2.30 23.40 -10.93
N VAL A 16 -1.78 23.90 -12.05
CA VAL A 16 -1.52 23.10 -13.26
C VAL A 16 -0.42 22.07 -12.99
N LEU A 17 0.70 22.49 -12.38
CA LEU A 17 1.76 21.59 -11.91
C LEU A 17 1.20 20.53 -10.95
N GLY A 18 0.32 20.90 -10.05
CA GLY A 18 -0.34 19.97 -9.13
C GLY A 18 -1.20 18.92 -9.84
N TYR A 19 -1.92 19.29 -10.90
CA TYR A 19 -2.69 18.32 -11.71
C TYR A 19 -1.77 17.38 -12.50
N LEU A 20 -0.70 17.90 -13.11
CA LEU A 20 0.29 17.09 -13.81
C LEU A 20 1.03 16.14 -12.87
N ALA A 21 1.43 16.61 -11.69
CA ALA A 21 2.06 15.78 -10.66
C ALA A 21 1.12 14.63 -10.22
N LYS A 22 -0.18 14.91 -10.02
CA LYS A 22 -1.17 13.86 -9.70
C LYS A 22 -1.31 12.83 -10.82
N LEU A 23 -1.24 13.25 -12.08
CA LEU A 23 -1.28 12.34 -13.23
C LEU A 23 -0.06 11.41 -13.24
N VAL A 24 1.14 11.99 -13.11
CA VAL A 24 2.41 11.22 -13.09
C VAL A 24 2.44 10.25 -11.92
N LEU A 25 2.08 10.71 -10.71
CA LEU A 25 2.00 9.85 -9.52
C LEU A 25 0.94 8.75 -9.67
N GLY A 26 -0.18 9.03 -10.36
CA GLY A 26 -1.20 8.04 -10.67
C GLY A 26 -0.70 6.95 -11.62
N ILE A 27 0.01 7.31 -12.69
CA ILE A 27 0.62 6.36 -13.64
C ILE A 27 1.68 5.52 -12.93
N LEU A 28 2.58 6.14 -12.16
CA LEU A 28 3.59 5.42 -11.38
C LEU A 28 2.94 4.46 -10.38
N GLY A 29 1.92 4.92 -9.64
CA GLY A 29 1.18 4.07 -8.72
C GLY A 29 0.49 2.89 -9.41
N PHE A 30 -0.05 3.08 -10.61
CA PHE A 30 -0.63 2.00 -11.39
C PHE A 30 0.41 0.95 -11.79
N ILE A 31 1.57 1.38 -12.29
CA ILE A 31 2.68 0.47 -12.66
C ILE A 31 3.13 -0.35 -11.44
N VAL A 32 3.33 0.30 -10.30
CA VAL A 32 3.76 -0.36 -9.05
C VAL A 32 2.69 -1.34 -8.55
N SER A 33 1.41 -0.99 -8.63
CA SER A 33 0.31 -1.90 -8.30
C SER A 33 0.31 -3.15 -9.19
N VAL A 34 0.49 -2.99 -10.50
CA VAL A 34 0.55 -4.13 -11.45
C VAL A 34 1.78 -4.99 -11.16
N ALA A 35 2.93 -4.38 -10.89
CA ALA A 35 4.15 -5.10 -10.53
C ALA A 35 3.97 -5.93 -9.25
N TRP A 36 3.30 -5.37 -8.23
CA TRP A 36 2.94 -6.11 -7.01
C TRP A 36 2.03 -7.30 -7.30
N VAL A 37 0.95 -7.12 -8.04
CA VAL A 37 0.03 -8.22 -8.38
C VAL A 37 0.75 -9.33 -9.16
N ALA A 38 1.56 -8.95 -10.16
CA ALA A 38 2.34 -9.91 -10.93
C ALA A 38 3.32 -10.69 -10.04
N HIS A 39 4.05 -10.00 -9.16
CA HIS A 39 4.99 -10.64 -8.23
C HIS A 39 4.28 -11.62 -7.29
N ILE A 40 3.12 -11.26 -6.76
CA ILE A 40 2.34 -12.15 -5.88
C ILE A 40 1.88 -13.41 -6.63
N VAL A 41 1.37 -13.26 -7.85
CA VAL A 41 0.89 -14.40 -8.65
C VAL A 41 2.04 -15.34 -9.04
N ILE A 42 3.16 -14.79 -9.49
CA ILE A 42 4.28 -15.59 -10.05
C ILE A 42 5.15 -16.20 -8.93
N TYR A 43 5.40 -15.47 -7.86
CA TYR A 43 6.36 -15.86 -6.81
C TYR A 43 5.69 -16.48 -5.57
N LEU A 44 4.51 -16.00 -5.16
CA LEU A 44 3.86 -16.47 -3.92
C LEU A 44 2.77 -17.52 -4.15
N LEU A 45 2.07 -17.51 -5.29
CA LEU A 45 0.88 -18.34 -5.48
C LEU A 45 1.16 -19.73 -6.09
N ILE A 46 2.30 -19.88 -6.78
CA ILE A 46 2.68 -21.12 -7.48
C ILE A 46 3.88 -21.75 -6.76
N ASN A 47 3.71 -23.01 -6.32
CA ASN A 47 4.79 -23.81 -5.73
C ASN A 47 5.12 -24.97 -6.67
N PRO A 48 6.36 -25.08 -7.21
CA PRO A 48 7.52 -24.19 -7.04
C PRO A 48 7.37 -22.83 -7.77
N PRO A 49 8.05 -21.76 -7.31
CA PRO A 49 7.93 -20.43 -7.90
C PRO A 49 8.40 -20.43 -9.36
N LEU A 50 7.59 -19.85 -10.26
CA LEU A 50 7.90 -19.84 -11.69
C LEU A 50 9.09 -18.94 -12.03
N HIS A 51 9.15 -17.75 -11.42
CA HIS A 51 10.23 -16.79 -11.63
C HIS A 51 10.29 -15.76 -10.48
N PRO A 52 11.45 -15.55 -9.82
CA PRO A 52 11.61 -14.54 -8.77
C PRO A 52 11.80 -13.13 -9.35
N PHE A 53 10.85 -12.66 -10.16
CA PHE A 53 10.95 -11.44 -10.99
C PHE A 53 11.45 -10.19 -10.24
N LEU A 54 10.72 -9.69 -9.25
CA LEU A 54 11.15 -8.46 -8.55
C LEU A 54 12.39 -8.70 -7.67
N ASN A 55 12.59 -9.93 -7.17
CA ASN A 55 13.78 -10.26 -6.38
C ASN A 55 15.04 -10.15 -7.24
N GLU A 56 15.03 -10.68 -8.47
CA GLU A 56 16.17 -10.54 -9.39
C GLU A 56 16.43 -9.10 -9.80
N VAL A 57 15.37 -8.30 -10.00
CA VAL A 57 15.52 -6.88 -10.29
C VAL A 57 16.24 -6.19 -9.13
N PHE A 58 15.85 -6.46 -7.87
CA PHE A 58 16.50 -5.84 -6.71
C PHE A 58 17.94 -6.29 -6.54
N ILE A 59 18.27 -7.57 -6.76
CA ILE A 59 19.65 -8.08 -6.71
C ILE A 59 20.52 -7.38 -7.76
N LYS A 60 20.03 -7.26 -9.01
CA LYS A 60 20.77 -6.55 -10.08
C LYS A 60 20.97 -5.07 -9.79
N LEU A 61 20.02 -4.45 -9.10
CA LEU A 61 20.12 -3.06 -8.64
C LEU A 61 21.14 -2.91 -7.51
N ASP A 62 21.21 -3.91 -6.61
CA ASP A 62 22.18 -3.99 -5.51
C ASP A 62 23.61 -4.14 -6.03
N ASP A 63 23.81 -4.96 -7.06
CA ASP A 63 25.12 -5.18 -7.71
C ASP A 63 25.70 -3.89 -8.32
N LEU A 64 24.84 -2.97 -8.78
CA LEU A 64 25.27 -1.66 -9.29
C LEU A 64 25.64 -0.71 -8.15
N TRP A 65 24.79 -0.65 -7.14
CA TRP A 65 24.98 0.13 -5.92
C TRP A 65 24.10 -0.45 -4.81
N GLY A 66 24.69 -1.01 -3.75
CA GLY A 66 23.94 -1.67 -2.67
C GLY A 66 22.88 -0.83 -1.93
N LEU A 67 22.91 0.50 -2.09
CA LEU A 67 21.87 1.40 -1.57
C LEU A 67 20.64 1.41 -2.49
N LEU A 68 20.82 1.18 -3.79
CA LEU A 68 19.77 1.27 -4.79
C LEU A 68 18.82 0.08 -4.70
N GLY A 69 19.33 -1.13 -4.45
CA GLY A 69 18.50 -2.31 -4.15
C GLY A 69 17.63 -2.11 -2.90
N THR A 70 18.24 -1.66 -1.81
CA THR A 70 17.54 -1.43 -0.52
C THR A 70 16.53 -0.28 -0.61
N ALA A 71 16.86 0.81 -1.32
CA ALA A 71 15.95 1.92 -1.58
C ALA A 71 14.75 1.50 -2.44
N ALA A 72 14.96 0.67 -3.47
CA ALA A 72 13.88 0.13 -4.29
C ALA A 72 12.95 -0.77 -3.46
N PHE A 73 13.51 -1.67 -2.63
CA PHE A 73 12.72 -2.48 -1.69
C PHE A 73 11.90 -1.60 -0.74
N ALA A 74 12.50 -0.57 -0.15
CA ALA A 74 11.80 0.37 0.72
C ALA A 74 10.65 1.08 -0.01
N PHE A 75 10.87 1.54 -1.25
CA PHE A 75 9.84 2.17 -2.06
C PHE A 75 8.61 1.27 -2.27
N PHE A 76 8.81 -0.01 -2.59
CA PHE A 76 7.71 -0.97 -2.75
C PHE A 76 6.98 -1.25 -1.44
N CYS A 77 7.69 -1.31 -0.31
CA CYS A 77 7.09 -1.52 1.02
C CYS A 77 6.28 -0.29 1.47
N PHE A 78 6.85 0.91 1.34
CA PHE A 78 6.15 2.16 1.65
C PHE A 78 4.94 2.38 0.75
N TYR A 79 4.99 1.94 -0.51
CA TYR A 79 3.83 1.98 -1.40
C TYR A 79 2.64 1.21 -0.84
N LEU A 80 2.84 -0.03 -0.36
CA LEU A 80 1.77 -0.80 0.27
C LEU A 80 1.26 -0.14 1.56
N LEU A 81 2.16 0.42 2.37
CA LEU A 81 1.78 1.15 3.58
C LEU A 81 0.91 2.38 3.25
N LEU A 82 1.29 3.16 2.23
CA LEU A 82 0.50 4.30 1.74
C LEU A 82 -0.87 3.85 1.21
N ALA A 83 -0.95 2.70 0.53
CA ALA A 83 -2.22 2.13 0.08
C ALA A 83 -3.13 1.75 1.27
N VAL A 84 -2.57 1.20 2.36
CA VAL A 84 -3.30 0.93 3.60
C VAL A 84 -3.79 2.21 4.26
N ILE A 85 -2.95 3.24 4.37
CA ILE A 85 -3.32 4.54 4.94
C ILE A 85 -4.45 5.17 4.11
N ALA A 86 -4.35 5.14 2.77
CA ALA A 86 -5.40 5.61 1.87
C ALA A 86 -6.71 4.82 2.04
N GLY A 87 -6.61 3.49 2.21
CA GLY A 87 -7.75 2.63 2.52
C GLY A 87 -8.42 2.99 3.85
N ALA A 88 -7.65 3.21 4.91
CA ALA A 88 -8.13 3.62 6.22
C ALA A 88 -8.80 5.01 6.22
N MET A 89 -8.37 5.92 5.33
CA MET A 89 -9.03 7.21 5.13
C MET A 89 -10.38 7.08 4.39
N MET A 90 -10.50 6.16 3.44
CA MET A 90 -11.72 6.00 2.63
C MET A 90 -12.77 5.06 3.26
N LEU A 91 -12.35 4.00 3.93
CA LEU A 91 -13.21 2.95 4.47
C LEU A 91 -13.47 3.15 5.97
N GLY A 92 -14.62 3.72 6.31
CA GLY A 92 -15.16 3.66 7.67
C GLY A 92 -15.91 2.35 7.88
N LEU A 93 -15.26 1.36 8.48
CA LEU A 93 -15.85 0.06 8.80
C LEU A 93 -16.37 0.02 10.25
N ARG A 94 -17.60 -0.46 10.45
CA ARG A 94 -18.05 -0.85 11.80
C ARG A 94 -17.61 -2.28 12.05
N LEU A 95 -16.48 -2.47 12.74
CA LEU A 95 -16.13 -3.79 13.30
C LEU A 95 -17.03 -4.05 14.51
N VAL A 96 -17.29 -5.33 14.81
CA VAL A 96 -18.34 -5.83 15.73
C VAL A 96 -18.43 -5.08 17.07
N PHE A 97 -17.31 -4.57 17.61
CA PHE A 97 -17.27 -3.77 18.84
C PHE A 97 -16.68 -2.35 18.67
N ILE A 98 -16.13 -2.01 17.49
CA ILE A 98 -15.46 -0.72 17.28
C ILE A 98 -15.85 -0.11 15.94
N THR A 99 -16.41 1.10 16.00
CA THR A 99 -16.70 1.90 14.80
C THR A 99 -15.45 2.65 14.34
N ILE A 100 -14.88 2.23 13.21
CA ILE A 100 -13.81 2.97 12.50
C ILE A 100 -14.47 4.17 11.81
N HIS A 101 -14.18 5.38 12.28
CA HIS A 101 -14.64 6.60 11.62
C HIS A 101 -13.67 6.94 10.47
N PRO A 102 -14.16 7.26 9.26
CA PRO A 102 -13.27 7.66 8.17
C PRO A 102 -12.51 8.92 8.56
N MET A 103 -11.19 8.92 8.40
CA MET A 103 -10.38 10.08 8.75
C MET A 103 -10.62 11.22 7.76
N LYS A 104 -11.05 12.37 8.29
CA LYS A 104 -11.16 13.64 7.58
C LYS A 104 -10.13 14.61 8.10
N TRP A 105 -9.44 15.29 7.19
CA TRP A 105 -8.45 16.29 7.56
C TRP A 105 -9.11 17.43 8.36
N GLY A 106 -8.58 17.70 9.56
CA GLY A 106 -9.07 18.77 10.46
C GLY A 106 -10.43 18.54 11.12
N ALA A 107 -11.13 17.44 10.82
CA ALA A 107 -12.50 17.18 11.32
C ALA A 107 -12.63 15.85 12.07
N THR A 108 -11.52 15.22 12.45
CA THR A 108 -11.49 13.98 13.25
C THR A 108 -11.25 14.28 14.72
N LEU A 109 -12.08 13.72 15.60
CA LEU A 109 -11.86 13.72 17.04
C LEU A 109 -10.52 13.02 17.38
N MET A 110 -9.78 13.56 18.35
CA MET A 110 -8.46 13.04 18.75
C MET A 110 -8.50 11.56 19.13
N ASN A 111 -9.53 11.11 19.85
CA ASN A 111 -9.68 9.71 20.23
C ASN A 111 -9.87 8.78 19.00
N SER A 112 -10.71 9.20 18.05
CA SER A 112 -10.92 8.46 16.80
C SER A 112 -9.67 8.47 15.91
N PHE A 113 -8.90 9.55 15.94
CA PHE A 113 -7.62 9.64 15.24
C PHE A 113 -6.59 8.66 15.83
N LEU A 114 -6.39 8.66 17.16
CA LEU A 114 -5.47 7.74 17.83
C LEU A 114 -5.84 6.27 17.59
N PHE A 115 -7.14 5.94 17.61
CA PHE A 115 -7.60 4.59 17.31
C PHE A 115 -7.25 4.16 15.87
N ASN A 116 -7.50 5.03 14.88
CA ASN A 116 -7.17 4.74 13.49
C ASN A 116 -5.66 4.64 13.24
N VAL A 117 -4.86 5.49 13.90
CA VAL A 117 -3.39 5.39 13.87
C VAL A 117 -2.93 4.06 14.48
N GLY A 118 -3.53 3.63 15.60
CA GLY A 118 -3.27 2.31 16.17
C GLY A 118 -3.55 1.16 15.20
N LEU A 119 -4.66 1.22 14.46
CA LEU A 119 -4.97 0.22 13.42
C LEU A 119 -3.96 0.24 12.27
N ILE A 120 -3.50 1.41 11.84
CA ILE A 120 -2.46 1.54 10.80
C ILE A 120 -1.13 0.95 11.29
N LEU A 121 -0.75 1.19 12.55
CA LEU A 121 0.46 0.63 13.15
C LEU A 121 0.38 -0.90 13.31
N LEU A 122 -0.78 -1.45 13.63
CA LEU A 122 -0.98 -2.90 13.64
C LEU A 122 -0.88 -3.48 12.21
N CYS A 123 -1.44 -2.78 11.23
CA CYS A 123 -1.38 -3.21 9.83
C CYS A 123 0.03 -3.14 9.25
N SER A 124 0.86 -2.18 9.67
CA SER A 124 2.24 -2.06 9.18
C SER A 124 3.08 -3.31 9.50
N ILE A 125 2.85 -3.96 10.65
CA ILE A 125 3.50 -5.23 11.00
C ILE A 125 3.14 -6.31 9.98
N SER A 126 1.86 -6.44 9.63
CA SER A 126 1.41 -7.40 8.61
C SER A 126 1.98 -7.09 7.22
N VAL A 127 2.10 -5.81 6.84
CA VAL A 127 2.71 -5.40 5.57
C VAL A 127 4.19 -5.79 5.54
N ILE A 128 4.94 -5.52 6.61
CA ILE A 128 6.37 -5.89 6.70
C ILE A 128 6.54 -7.40 6.61
N GLN A 129 5.71 -8.15 7.33
CA GLN A 129 5.72 -9.61 7.29
C GLN A 129 5.46 -10.12 5.86
N PHE A 130 4.46 -9.57 5.18
CA PHE A 130 4.16 -9.91 3.80
C PHE A 130 5.33 -9.58 2.86
N CYS A 131 5.96 -8.40 3.01
CA CYS A 131 7.14 -8.02 2.24
C CYS A 131 8.32 -8.96 2.51
N SER A 132 8.55 -9.41 3.75
CA SER A 132 9.61 -10.36 4.09
C SER A 132 9.39 -11.69 3.37
N THR A 133 8.16 -12.20 3.34
CA THR A 133 7.85 -13.44 2.62
C THR A 133 7.91 -13.25 1.09
N ALA A 134 7.38 -12.14 0.57
CA ALA A 134 7.38 -11.84 -0.87
C ALA A 134 8.78 -11.60 -1.44
N PHE A 135 9.69 -11.04 -0.65
CA PHE A 135 11.06 -10.76 -1.04
C PHE A 135 12.08 -11.67 -0.34
N GLY A 136 11.64 -12.86 0.07
CA GLY A 136 12.47 -13.79 0.83
C GLY A 136 13.71 -14.30 0.10
N TYR A 137 13.87 -14.07 -1.21
CA TYR A 137 15.10 -14.36 -1.95
C TYR A 137 16.09 -13.19 -1.91
N TYR A 138 15.61 -11.95 -2.01
CA TYR A 138 16.45 -10.75 -1.89
C TYR A 138 16.85 -10.47 -0.42
N ALA A 139 15.91 -10.61 0.51
CA ALA A 139 16.10 -10.30 1.93
C ALA A 139 16.66 -11.47 2.75
N GLN A 140 17.32 -12.45 2.13
CA GLN A 140 17.93 -13.56 2.86
C GLN A 140 18.99 -13.07 3.85
N ALA A 141 19.06 -13.73 5.01
CA ALA A 141 19.96 -13.36 6.10
C ALA A 141 19.75 -11.93 6.67
N THR A 142 18.59 -11.32 6.43
CA THR A 142 18.19 -10.10 7.14
C THR A 142 17.41 -10.44 8.41
N ALA A 143 17.54 -9.60 9.44
CA ALA A 143 16.82 -9.79 10.71
C ALA A 143 15.29 -9.92 10.53
N ALA A 144 14.72 -9.22 9.53
CA ALA A 144 13.32 -9.35 9.18
C ALA A 144 12.96 -10.78 8.71
N GLN A 145 13.78 -11.38 7.85
CA GLN A 145 13.56 -12.74 7.36
C GLN A 145 13.78 -13.81 8.43
N GLU A 146 14.73 -13.60 9.34
CA GLU A 146 14.96 -14.52 10.46
C GLU A 146 13.77 -14.54 11.43
N ILE A 147 13.23 -13.36 11.75
CA ILE A 147 12.08 -13.23 12.66
C ILE A 147 10.80 -13.73 11.99
N PHE A 148 10.48 -13.23 10.80
CA PHE A 148 9.18 -13.47 10.16
C PHE A 148 9.13 -14.72 9.27
N GLY A 149 10.27 -15.23 8.81
CA GLY A 149 10.36 -16.48 8.06
C GLY A 149 10.60 -17.67 8.98
N HIS A 150 11.73 -17.69 9.68
CA HIS A 150 12.15 -18.89 10.44
C HIS A 150 11.39 -19.07 11.75
N THR A 151 11.17 -17.99 12.50
CA THR A 151 10.56 -18.10 13.83
C THR A 151 9.04 -18.27 13.74
N LEU A 152 8.36 -17.54 12.84
CA LEU A 152 6.91 -17.66 12.64
C LEU A 152 6.48 -19.00 12.03
N GLU A 153 7.22 -19.57 11.06
CA GLU A 153 6.87 -20.87 10.47
C GLU A 153 7.09 -22.04 11.43
N SER A 154 7.90 -21.85 12.47
CA SER A 154 8.17 -22.84 13.51
C SER A 154 7.07 -22.88 14.59
N LEU A 155 6.19 -21.87 14.67
CA LEU A 155 5.11 -21.83 15.65
C LEU A 155 4.06 -22.93 15.39
N ARG A 156 3.87 -23.82 16.37
CA ARG A 156 2.85 -24.88 16.34
C ARG A 156 1.45 -24.26 16.21
N GLY A 157 0.73 -24.64 15.14
CA GLY A 157 -0.63 -24.19 14.85
C GLY A 157 -0.71 -23.31 13.60
N ILE A 158 -0.03 -22.16 13.61
CA ILE A 158 -0.09 -21.16 12.51
C ILE A 158 0.72 -21.61 11.28
N LYS A 159 1.68 -22.53 11.46
CA LYS A 159 2.46 -23.15 10.37
C LYS A 159 1.63 -23.61 9.17
N TYR A 160 0.44 -24.17 9.40
CA TYR A 160 -0.40 -24.65 8.31
C TYR A 160 -0.97 -23.51 7.46
N LEU A 161 -1.32 -22.37 8.06
CA LEU A 161 -1.81 -21.20 7.30
C LEU A 161 -0.73 -20.61 6.38
N TYR A 162 0.53 -20.63 6.83
CA TYR A 162 1.67 -20.21 6.01
C TYR A 162 2.05 -21.24 4.94
N LYS A 163 2.02 -22.54 5.27
CA LYS A 163 2.31 -23.61 4.30
C LYS A 163 1.35 -23.62 3.11
N TYR A 164 0.09 -23.26 3.32
CA TYR A 164 -0.92 -23.20 2.27
C TYR A 164 -1.07 -21.81 1.62
N ASN A 165 -0.19 -20.85 1.93
CA ASN A 165 -0.24 -19.47 1.41
C ASN A 165 -1.64 -18.81 1.55
N VAL A 166 -2.37 -19.15 2.63
CA VAL A 166 -3.78 -18.75 2.80
C VAL A 166 -3.91 -17.23 2.91
N PHE A 167 -2.94 -16.57 3.55
CA PHE A 167 -2.93 -15.12 3.72
C PHE A 167 -2.70 -14.39 2.39
N GLN A 168 -1.78 -14.89 1.57
CA GLN A 168 -1.48 -14.33 0.26
C GLN A 168 -2.66 -14.51 -0.70
N ILE A 169 -3.30 -15.69 -0.69
CA ILE A 169 -4.51 -15.95 -1.48
C ILE A 169 -5.65 -15.05 -1.02
N ALA A 170 -5.89 -14.93 0.29
CA ALA A 170 -6.93 -14.06 0.83
C ALA A 170 -6.70 -12.59 0.44
N PHE A 171 -5.46 -12.11 0.46
CA PHE A 171 -5.10 -10.77 0.02
C PHE A 171 -5.44 -10.55 -1.46
N VAL A 172 -5.04 -11.46 -2.35
CA VAL A 172 -5.33 -11.36 -3.79
C VAL A 172 -6.83 -11.45 -4.07
N VAL A 173 -7.55 -12.33 -3.40
CA VAL A 173 -9.00 -12.48 -3.55
C VAL A 173 -9.73 -11.21 -3.11
N LEU A 174 -9.37 -10.63 -1.95
CA LEU A 174 -9.96 -9.37 -1.48
C LEU A 174 -9.59 -8.19 -2.38
N ALA A 175 -8.35 -8.12 -2.86
CA ALA A 175 -7.92 -7.11 -3.84
C ALA A 175 -8.70 -7.23 -5.16
N GLY A 176 -8.91 -8.45 -5.66
CA GLY A 176 -9.73 -8.72 -6.86
C GLY A 176 -11.20 -8.35 -6.65
N LEU A 177 -11.79 -8.76 -5.54
CA LEU A 177 -13.18 -8.43 -5.20
C LEU A 177 -13.39 -6.91 -5.07
N THR A 178 -12.49 -6.21 -4.40
CA THR A 178 -12.57 -4.75 -4.27
C THR A 178 -12.36 -4.05 -5.62
N PHE A 179 -11.45 -4.53 -6.46
CA PHE A 179 -11.28 -4.00 -7.82
C PHE A 179 -12.56 -4.16 -8.66
N VAL A 180 -13.16 -5.36 -8.67
CA VAL A 180 -14.43 -5.62 -9.39
C VAL A 180 -15.56 -4.76 -8.81
N TYR A 181 -15.65 -4.62 -7.49
CA TYR A 181 -16.64 -3.77 -6.84
C TYR A 181 -16.48 -2.29 -7.24
N TYR A 182 -15.25 -1.75 -7.24
CA TYR A 182 -14.99 -0.38 -7.68
C TYR A 182 -15.19 -0.19 -9.19
N ALA A 183 -14.88 -1.19 -10.02
CA ALA A 183 -15.13 -1.13 -11.45
C ALA A 183 -16.64 -1.13 -11.76
N ALA A 184 -17.42 -1.98 -11.08
CA ALA A 184 -18.86 -2.10 -11.29
C ALA A 184 -19.67 -0.95 -10.67
N PHE A 185 -19.31 -0.49 -9.46
CA PHE A 185 -20.11 0.48 -8.68
C PHE A 185 -19.41 1.81 -8.40
N GLY A 186 -18.10 1.94 -8.64
CA GLY A 186 -17.33 3.14 -8.33
C GLY A 186 -17.75 4.38 -9.12
N TRP A 187 -18.32 4.20 -10.31
CA TRP A 187 -18.84 5.32 -11.11
C TRP A 187 -20.03 6.03 -10.44
N ARG A 188 -20.82 5.32 -9.61
CA ARG A 188 -22.01 5.89 -8.94
C ARG A 188 -21.69 6.76 -7.73
N ARG A 189 -20.45 6.79 -7.23
CA ARG A 189 -20.08 7.49 -5.98
C ARG A 189 -19.16 8.71 -6.16
N ARG A 190 -19.18 9.39 -7.31
CA ARG A 190 -18.61 10.75 -7.38
C ARG A 190 -19.49 11.74 -6.61
N LYS A 191 -19.37 11.75 -5.27
CA LYS A 191 -19.72 12.97 -4.52
C LYS A 191 -18.64 14.01 -4.85
N PRO A 192 -19.00 15.24 -5.23
CA PRO A 192 -18.02 16.30 -5.48
C PRO A 192 -17.19 16.49 -4.20
N SER A 193 -15.87 16.34 -4.32
CA SER A 193 -14.94 16.54 -3.21
C SER A 193 -15.18 17.93 -2.62
N GLY A 194 -15.33 17.98 -1.31
CA GLY A 194 -15.55 19.20 -0.54
C GLY A 194 -14.48 20.24 -0.87
N LYS A 195 -14.96 21.45 -1.11
CA LYS A 195 -14.19 22.67 -1.35
C LYS A 195 -13.04 22.78 -0.34
N PHE A 196 -11.81 22.90 -0.81
CA PHE A 196 -10.71 23.48 -0.03
C PHE A 196 -11.08 24.96 0.17
N GLN A 197 -11.77 25.28 1.26
CA GLN A 197 -11.88 26.65 1.74
C GLN A 197 -10.55 26.99 2.41
N LEU A 198 -9.62 27.53 1.63
CA LEU A 198 -8.53 28.34 2.16
C LEU A 198 -9.19 29.60 2.73
N SER A 199 -9.42 29.61 4.05
CA SER A 199 -9.67 30.88 4.74
C SER A 199 -8.39 31.69 4.64
N SER A 200 -8.51 32.85 4.01
CA SER A 200 -7.65 34.01 4.27
C SER A 200 -7.61 34.33 5.76
#